data_AF-A0A660M4S1-F1
#
_entry.id   AF-A0A660M4S1-F1
#
_cell.length_a   1.000
_cell.length_b   1.000
_cell.length_c   1.000
_cell.angle_alpha   90.00
_cell.angle_beta   90.00
_cell.angle_gamma   90.00
#
_symmetry.space_group_name_H-M   'P 1'
#
loop_
_entity.id
_entity.type
_entity.pdbx_description
1 polymer ?
#
loop_
_entity_poly.entity_id
_entity_poly.type
_entity_poly.pdbx_seq_one_letter_code
_entity_poly.pdbx_strand_id
1 'polypeptide(L)' 'MVWIDKQMYRLVNADIDGKRFNLRYESIPDLNKSELEFTIGFETFYSPSDKDVEEEFTKRLELLGGTIEDPND' A
#
# COMPACT_ATOMS: atom_id res chain seq x y z
N MET A 1 -5.71 -4.54 3.29
CA MET A 1 -5.03 -5.36 2.26
C MET A 1 -4.93 -4.52 1.01
N VAL A 2 -3.99 -4.82 0.12
CA VAL A 2 -3.92 -4.19 -1.20
C VAL A 2 -3.70 -5.26 -2.26
N TRP A 3 -4.04 -4.92 -3.49
CA TRP A 3 -3.93 -5.81 -4.64
C TRP A 3 -3.07 -5.16 -5.70
N ILE A 4 -2.18 -5.92 -6.33
CA ILE A 4 -1.44 -5.53 -7.54
C ILE A 4 -1.45 -6.74 -8.45
N ASP A 5 -1.85 -6.59 -9.72
CA ASP A 5 -1.91 -7.70 -10.71
C ASP A 5 -2.63 -8.97 -10.19
N LYS A 6 -3.76 -8.79 -9.48
CA LYS A 6 -4.55 -9.87 -8.84
C LYS A 6 -3.80 -10.65 -7.74
N GLN A 7 -2.61 -10.22 -7.37
CA GLN A 7 -1.90 -10.70 -6.20
C GLN A 7 -2.28 -9.86 -4.99
N MET A 8 -2.63 -10.55 -3.90
CA MET A 8 -2.95 -9.92 -2.63
C MET A 8 -1.67 -9.66 -1.82
N TYR A 9 -1.59 -8.50 -1.19
CA TYR A 9 -0.51 -8.10 -0.29
C TYR A 9 -1.07 -7.64 1.06
N ARG A 10 -0.40 -8.05 2.13
CA ARG A 10 -0.69 -7.62 3.51
C ARG A 10 0.28 -6.56 3.96
N LEU A 11 -0.21 -5.60 4.74
CA LEU A 11 0.64 -4.66 5.46
C LEU A 11 1.37 -5.44 6.56
N VAL A 12 2.70 -5.32 6.61
CA VAL A 12 3.54 -5.98 7.62
C VAL A 12 4.26 -5.00 8.53
N ASN A 13 4.42 -3.76 8.08
CA ASN A 13 4.98 -2.69 8.88
C ASN A 13 4.46 -1.34 8.43
N ALA A 14 4.18 -0.47 9.39
CA ALA A 14 3.88 0.94 9.17
C ALA A 14 4.77 1.77 10.08
N ASP A 15 5.66 2.55 9.48
CA ASP A 15 6.47 3.54 10.16
C ASP A 15 5.91 4.94 9.83
N ILE A 16 5.52 5.67 10.87
CA ILE A 16 4.83 6.96 10.75
C ILE A 16 5.54 7.97 11.66
N ASP A 17 6.20 8.96 11.04
CA ASP A 17 6.89 10.05 11.73
C ASP A 17 6.22 11.38 11.39
N GLY A 18 5.16 11.70 12.15
CA GLY A 18 4.36 12.92 12.06
C GLY A 18 3.65 13.08 10.72
N LYS A 19 4.40 13.44 9.68
CA LYS A 19 3.95 13.65 8.29
C LYS A 19 4.54 12.66 7.30
N ARG A 20 5.46 11.80 7.73
CA ARG A 20 6.12 10.79 6.90
C ARG A 20 5.45 9.46 7.14
N PHE A 21 5.10 8.79 6.06
CA PHE A 21 4.44 7.49 6.03
C PHE A 21 5.32 6.52 5.25
N ASN A 22 5.60 5.37 5.83
CA ASN A 22 6.37 4.33 5.19
C ASN A 22 5.72 2.97 5.48
N LEU A 23 5.01 2.45 4.49
CA LEU A 23 4.13 1.28 4.61
C LEU A 23 4.73 0.12 3.83
N ARG A 24 5.18 -0.92 4.53
CA ARG A 24 5.74 -2.13 3.93
C ARG A 24 4.69 -3.22 3.78
N TYR A 25 4.65 -3.81 2.61
CA TYR A 25 3.72 -4.86 2.23
C TYR A 25 4.48 -6.11 1.78
N GLU A 26 3.93 -7.27 2.10
CA GLU A 26 4.39 -8.57 1.63
C GLU A 26 3.25 -9.30 0.91
N SER A 27 3.58 -9.99 -0.18
CA SER A 27 2.64 -10.83 -0.91
C SER A 27 2.11 -11.94 0.00
N ILE A 28 0.81 -12.20 -0.04
CA ILE A 28 0.25 -13.41 0.54
C ILE A 28 0.75 -14.62 -0.27
N PRO A 29 1.37 -15.62 0.38
CA PRO A 29 1.89 -16.79 -0.33
C PRO A 29 0.79 -17.49 -1.14
N ASP A 30 1.12 -17.84 -2.38
CA ASP A 30 0.26 -18.58 -3.30
C ASP A 30 1.11 -19.61 -4.07
N LEU A 31 0.50 -20.74 -4.42
CA LEU A 31 1.18 -21.83 -5.12
C LEU A 31 1.69 -21.33 -6.47
N ASN A 32 3.01 -21.37 -6.67
CA ASN A 32 3.75 -20.94 -7.87
C ASN A 32 3.93 -19.42 -8.06
N LYS A 33 3.73 -18.60 -7.02
CA LYS A 33 4.08 -17.17 -7.07
C LYS A 33 5.33 -16.89 -6.25
N SER A 34 6.18 -15.99 -6.77
CA SER A 34 7.35 -15.52 -6.02
C SER A 34 6.88 -14.63 -4.88
N GLU A 35 7.49 -14.79 -3.71
CA GLU A 35 7.30 -13.83 -2.62
C GLU A 35 7.86 -12.48 -3.05
N LEU A 36 7.01 -11.46 -3.01
CA LEU A 36 7.35 -10.10 -3.37
C LEU A 36 7.02 -9.19 -2.20
N GLU A 37 7.95 -8.30 -1.90
CA GLU A 37 7.74 -7.21 -0.95
C GLU A 37 7.85 -5.87 -1.66
N PHE A 38 7.07 -4.90 -1.19
CA PHE A 38 7.21 -3.52 -1.64
C PHE A 38 6.90 -2.55 -0.52
N THR A 39 7.24 -1.29 -0.76
CA THR A 39 7.06 -0.20 0.19
C THR A 39 6.41 0.99 -0.49
N ILE A 40 5.36 1.53 0.14
CA ILE A 40 4.78 2.83 -0.23
C ILE A 40 5.25 3.85 0.79
N GLY A 41 6.13 4.75 0.36
CA GLY A 41 6.68 5.83 1.16
C GLY A 41 6.19 7.21 0.68
N PHE A 42 5.76 8.06 1.61
CA PHE A 42 5.32 9.42 1.30
C PHE A 42 5.41 10.41 2.43
N GLU A 43 5.47 11.70 2.07
CA GLU A 43 5.30 12.79 3.02
C GLU A 43 4.03 13.59 2.68
N THR A 44 3.29 13.99 3.70
CA THR A 44 2.18 14.94 3.58
C THR A 44 2.60 16.33 4.07
N PHE A 45 1.80 17.35 3.75
CA PHE A 45 1.97 18.68 4.33
C PHE A 45 1.36 18.74 5.76
N TYR A 46 1.53 19.87 6.45
CA TYR A 46 1.14 20.12 7.85
C TYR A 46 -0.15 19.40 8.28
N SER A 47 -0.08 18.65 9.39
CA SER A 47 -1.21 17.99 10.07
C SER A 47 -2.26 17.42 9.09
N PRO A 48 -1.91 16.37 8.33
CA PRO A 48 -2.81 15.82 7.32
C PRO A 48 -4.09 15.31 7.99
N SER A 49 -5.22 15.47 7.31
CA SER A 49 -6.42 14.73 7.67
C SER A 49 -6.29 13.28 7.20
N ASP A 50 -7.07 12.38 7.79
CA ASP A 50 -7.12 10.97 7.37
C ASP A 50 -7.41 10.84 5.86
N LYS A 51 -8.27 11.73 5.34
CA LYS A 51 -8.61 11.78 3.91
C LYS A 51 -7.40 12.15 3.04
N ASP A 52 -6.58 13.12 3.48
CA ASP A 52 -5.38 13.52 2.73
C ASP A 52 -4.38 12.36 2.65
N VAL A 53 -4.22 11.62 3.76
CA VAL A 53 -3.36 10.43 3.82
C VAL A 53 -3.89 9.33 2.90
N GLU A 54 -5.20 9.08 2.92
CA GLU A 54 -5.85 8.07 2.09
C GLU A 54 -5.75 8.36 0.59
N GLU A 55 -5.99 9.61 0.16
CA GLU A 55 -5.85 10.01 -1.24
C GLU A 55 -4.41 9.86 -1.73
N GLU A 56 -3.44 10.28 -0.92
CA GLU A 56 -2.03 10.30 -1.27
C GLU A 56 -1.43 8.88 -1.27
N PHE A 57 -1.91 8.01 -0.37
CA PHE A 57 -1.66 6.58 -0.41
C PHE A 57 -2.25 5.94 -1.69
N THR A 58 -3.53 6.20 -1.97
CA THR A 58 -4.24 5.59 -3.10
C THR A 58 -3.59 5.93 -4.43
N LYS A 59 -3.23 7.20 -4.65
CA LYS A 59 -2.48 7.62 -5.85
C LYS A 59 -1.19 6.84 -6.05
N ARG A 60 -0.44 6.58 -4.97
CA ARG A 60 0.82 5.79 -5.06
C ARG A 60 0.56 4.34 -5.36
N LEU A 61 -0.47 3.77 -4.76
CA LEU A 61 -0.85 2.39 -5.02
C LEU A 61 -1.30 2.22 -6.48
N GLU A 62 -2.09 3.15 -7.01
CA GLU A 62 -2.51 3.17 -8.42
C GLU A 62 -1.33 3.27 -9.40
N LEU A 63 -0.28 4.05 -9.07
CA LEU A 63 0.95 4.11 -9.87
C LEU A 63 1.69 2.77 -9.95
N LEU A 64 1.49 1.89 -8.95
CA LEU A 64 2.00 0.52 -8.96
C LEU A 64 1.05 -0.46 -9.66
N GLY A 65 -0.04 0.02 -10.26
CA GLY A 65 -1.10 -0.82 -10.82
C GLY A 65 -1.97 -1.48 -9.75
N GLY A 66 -1.98 -0.93 -8.54
CA GLY A 66 -2.68 -1.51 -7.40
C GLY A 66 -3.99 -0.84 -7.03
N THR A 67 -4.75 -1.54 -6.18
CA THR A 67 -6.02 -1.06 -5.61
C THR A 67 -6.24 -1.63 -4.21
N ILE A 68 -7.07 -0.96 -3.41
CA ILE A 68 -7.56 -1.46 -2.11
C ILE A 68 -8.78 -2.38 -2.25
N GLU A 69 -9.53 -2.26 -3.35
CA GLU A 69 -10.69 -3.09 -3.65
C GLU A 69 -10.23 -4.47 -4.16
N ASP A 70 -10.99 -5.53 -3.86
CA ASP A 70 -10.69 -6.86 -4.40
C ASP A 70 -11.07 -6.90 -5.89
N PRO A 71 -10.11 -7.06 -6.82
CA PRO A 71 -10.42 -7.13 -8.24
C PRO A 71 -11.07 -8.46 -8.66
N ASN A 72 -11.32 -9.38 -7.72
CA ASN A 72 -11.92 -10.70 -7.96
C ASN A 72 -13.37 -10.81 -7.45
N ASP A 73 -13.95 -9.74 -6.88
CA ASP A 73 -15.37 -9.67 -6.48
C ASP A 73 -16.31 -9.40 -7.68
#